data_AF-A0A3C0UKS8-F1
#
_entry.id   AF-A0A3C0UKS8-F1
#
_cell.length_a   1.000
_cell.length_b   1.000
_cell.length_c   1.000
_cell.angle_alpha   90.00
_cell.angle_beta   90.00
_cell.angle_gamma   90.00
#
_symmetry.space_group_name_H-M   'P 1'
#
loop_
_entity.id
_entity.type
_entity.pdbx_description
1 polymer ?
#
loop_
_entity_poly.entity_id
_entity_poly.type
_entity_poly.pdbx_seq_one_letter_code
_entity_poly.pdbx_strand_id
1 'polypeptide(L)'
;MFYNPLYAENTYELSIIVADNPTGRSPIFDTKVSHTIAAIFEDFYLSSDEHLLIYICESADKRQNIRKTKFDRWFEHFAPMDYNKYDGGIQDSAGEIYPVSLILKDKNPHKAAIIVAFIDIIAGYNQDK
;
A
#
# COMPACT_ATOMS: atom_id res chain seq x y z
N MET A 1 -11.33 -0.10 12.69
CA MET A 1 -11.04 -1.28 11.82
C MET A 1 -12.31 -1.61 11.05
N PHE A 2 -12.20 -1.72 9.73
CA PHE A 2 -13.25 -1.87 8.72
C PHE A 2 -14.54 -2.57 9.18
N TYR A 3 -15.61 -1.81 9.45
CA TYR A 3 -16.96 -2.36 9.64
C TYR A 3 -17.95 -1.83 8.60
N ASN A 4 -17.46 -1.65 7.36
CA ASN A 4 -18.33 -1.79 6.20
C ASN A 4 -18.13 -3.21 5.67
N PRO A 5 -19.06 -4.15 5.94
CA PRO A 5 -18.86 -5.58 5.66
C PRO A 5 -18.67 -5.89 4.18
N LEU A 6 -18.95 -4.94 3.28
CA LEU A 6 -18.85 -5.10 1.83
C LEU A 6 -17.44 -5.43 1.31
N TYR A 7 -16.35 -5.01 1.98
CA TYR A 7 -14.99 -5.16 1.44
C TYR A 7 -13.98 -5.81 2.38
N ALA A 8 -14.36 -6.05 3.64
CA ALA A 8 -13.42 -6.56 4.65
C ALA A 8 -12.83 -7.94 4.27
N GLU A 9 -13.64 -8.81 3.66
CA GLU A 9 -13.22 -10.16 3.22
C GLU A 9 -12.24 -10.13 2.05
N ASN A 10 -12.25 -9.04 1.26
CA ASN A 10 -11.39 -8.86 0.10
C ASN A 10 -10.18 -7.94 0.40
N THR A 11 -9.97 -7.53 1.66
CA THR A 11 -8.89 -6.59 2.02
C THR A 11 -7.69 -7.32 2.61
N TYR A 12 -6.51 -7.09 2.03
CA TYR A 12 -5.27 -7.73 2.41
C TYR A 12 -4.18 -6.68 2.69
N GLU A 13 -3.29 -6.98 3.62
CA GLU A 13 -2.11 -6.16 3.90
C GLU A 13 -0.90 -6.67 3.11
N LEU A 14 -0.20 -5.74 2.43
CA LEU A 14 1.14 -5.99 1.90
C LEU A 14 2.18 -5.46 2.89
N SER A 15 3.05 -6.33 3.37
CA SER A 15 4.18 -5.95 4.22
C SER A 15 5.50 -6.30 3.53
N ILE A 16 6.39 -5.32 3.37
CA ILE A 16 7.75 -5.52 2.84
C ILE A 16 8.74 -5.27 3.97
N ILE A 17 9.34 -6.35 4.48
CA ILE A 17 10.25 -6.33 5.61
C ILE A 17 11.69 -6.62 5.18
N VAL A 18 12.65 -5.97 5.82
CA VAL A 18 14.07 -6.28 5.63
C VAL A 18 14.40 -7.48 6.51
N ALA A 19 14.52 -8.66 5.89
CA ALA A 19 14.86 -9.89 6.61
C ALA A 19 16.33 -9.91 7.08
N ASP A 20 17.24 -9.39 6.25
CA ASP A 20 18.67 -9.27 6.58
C ASP A 20 19.28 -8.04 5.88
N ASN A 21 20.20 -7.36 6.56
CA ASN A 21 20.97 -6.24 6.02
C ASN A 21 22.34 -6.13 6.71
N PRO A 22 23.29 -7.01 6.36
CA PRO A 22 24.58 -7.09 7.05
C PRO A 22 25.45 -5.85 6.83
N THR A 23 25.13 -5.04 5.81
CA THR A 23 25.87 -3.82 5.49
C THR A 23 25.40 -2.60 6.27
N GLY A 24 24.20 -2.66 6.88
CA GLY A 24 23.53 -1.52 7.53
C GLY A 24 23.16 -0.37 6.58
N ARG A 25 23.50 -0.46 5.29
CA ARG A 25 23.21 0.56 4.29
C ARG A 25 21.78 0.39 3.80
N SER A 26 21.14 1.49 3.41
CA SER A 26 19.86 1.40 2.71
C SER A 26 20.04 0.60 1.41
N PRO A 27 19.19 -0.40 1.12
CA PRO A 27 19.26 -1.14 -0.14
C PRO A 27 19.20 -0.16 -1.32
N ILE A 28 19.98 -0.41 -2.37
CA ILE A 28 19.89 0.39 -3.60
C ILE A 28 18.57 0.03 -4.30
N PHE A 29 18.06 0.93 -5.14
CA PHE A 29 16.95 0.59 -6.02
C PHE A 29 17.36 -0.55 -6.96
N ASP A 30 16.66 -1.68 -6.88
CA ASP A 30 16.86 -2.84 -7.74
C ASP A 30 15.64 -3.03 -8.64
N THR A 31 15.88 -3.03 -9.95
CA THR A 31 14.82 -3.24 -10.96
C THR A 31 14.27 -4.67 -10.93
N LYS A 32 15.07 -5.66 -10.51
CA LYS A 32 14.59 -7.04 -10.39
C LYS A 32 13.53 -7.17 -9.29
N VAL A 33 13.68 -6.43 -8.20
CA VAL A 33 12.65 -6.35 -7.14
C VAL A 33 11.34 -5.80 -7.70
N SER A 34 11.41 -4.84 -8.64
CA SER A 34 10.21 -4.32 -9.32
C SER A 34 9.45 -5.42 -10.05
N HIS A 35 10.16 -6.27 -10.82
CA HIS A 35 9.55 -7.40 -11.52
C HIS A 35 8.96 -8.44 -10.56
N THR A 36 9.63 -8.71 -9.44
CA THR A 36 9.11 -9.65 -8.43
C THR A 36 7.83 -9.12 -7.80
N ILE A 37 7.76 -7.84 -7.43
CA ILE A 37 6.54 -7.23 -6.89
C ILE A 37 5.40 -7.26 -7.93
N ALA A 38 5.71 -6.98 -9.20
CA ALA A 38 4.74 -7.06 -10.28
C ALA A 38 4.15 -8.47 -10.43
N ALA A 39 5.01 -9.51 -10.42
CA ALA A 39 4.57 -10.90 -10.51
C ALA A 39 3.71 -11.32 -9.31
N ILE A 40 4.05 -10.84 -8.11
CA ILE A 40 3.21 -11.06 -6.91
C ILE A 40 1.84 -10.43 -7.10
N PHE A 41 1.76 -9.21 -7.65
CA PHE A 41 0.47 -8.54 -7.86
C PHE A 41 -0.34 -9.26 -8.93
N GLU A 42 0.26 -9.63 -10.05
CA GLU A 42 -0.42 -10.43 -11.08
C GLU A 42 -1.01 -11.71 -10.49
N ASP A 43 -0.20 -12.52 -9.80
CA ASP A 43 -0.65 -13.78 -9.19
C ASP A 43 -1.77 -13.55 -8.15
N PHE A 44 -1.62 -12.54 -7.30
CA PHE A 44 -2.60 -12.21 -6.28
C PHE A 44 -3.96 -11.80 -6.86
N TYR A 45 -3.96 -10.97 -7.91
CA TYR A 45 -5.19 -10.48 -8.54
C TYR A 45 -5.78 -11.46 -9.56
N LEU A 46 -5.06 -12.52 -9.98
CA LEU A 46 -5.66 -13.62 -10.76
C LEU A 46 -6.79 -14.32 -10.00
N SER A 47 -6.73 -14.31 -8.66
CA SER A 47 -7.73 -14.98 -7.82
C SER A 47 -9.05 -14.20 -7.73
N SER A 48 -9.00 -12.86 -7.82
CA SER A 48 -10.18 -12.00 -7.80
C SER A 48 -9.84 -10.54 -8.15
N ASP A 49 -10.66 -9.92 -9.01
CA ASP A 49 -10.61 -8.47 -9.27
C ASP A 49 -11.15 -7.63 -8.08
N GLU A 50 -11.83 -8.28 -7.13
CA GLU A 50 -12.36 -7.63 -5.93
C GLU A 50 -11.34 -7.43 -4.82
N HIS A 51 -10.22 -8.16 -4.87
CA HIS A 51 -9.15 -8.03 -3.89
C HIS A 51 -8.66 -6.58 -3.80
N LEU A 52 -8.26 -6.19 -2.59
CA LEU A 52 -7.72 -4.89 -2.24
C LEU A 52 -6.43 -5.10 -1.48
N LEU A 53 -5.39 -4.37 -1.85
CA LEU A 53 -4.13 -4.34 -1.11
C LEU A 53 -3.97 -3.01 -0.39
N ILE A 54 -3.68 -3.09 0.90
CA ILE A 54 -3.25 -1.95 1.71
C ILE A 54 -1.76 -2.12 2.00
N TYR A 55 -0.96 -1.15 1.59
CA TYR A 55 0.46 -1.09 1.92
C TYR A 55 0.68 0.00 2.97
N ILE A 56 1.23 -0.38 4.13
CA ILE A 56 1.59 0.55 5.20
C ILE A 56 3.10 0.48 5.41
N CYS A 57 3.77 1.62 5.38
CA CYS A 57 5.18 1.67 5.73
C CYS A 57 5.34 1.62 7.26
N GLU A 58 6.00 0.58 7.78
CA GLU A 58 6.53 0.59 9.15
C GLU A 58 7.35 1.87 9.38
N SER A 59 7.34 2.45 10.59
CA SER A 59 8.07 3.69 10.91
C SER A 59 9.09 3.55 12.05
N ALA A 60 9.33 2.33 12.56
CA ALA A 60 10.17 2.09 13.74
C ALA A 60 11.58 2.71 13.65
N ASP A 61 12.14 2.83 12.44
CA ASP A 61 13.46 3.40 12.16
C ASP A 61 13.41 4.83 11.55
N LYS A 62 12.24 5.48 11.52
CA LYS A 62 11.98 6.79 10.88
C LYS A 62 12.27 6.87 9.38
N ARG A 63 12.29 5.74 8.67
CA ARG A 63 12.55 5.67 7.22
C ARG A 63 11.30 5.41 6.36
N GLN A 64 10.11 5.61 6.92
CA GLN A 64 8.82 5.35 6.26
C GLN A 64 8.69 6.08 4.92
N ASN A 65 9.12 7.35 4.84
CA ASN A 65 9.10 8.12 3.60
C ASN A 65 10.08 7.60 2.53
N ILE A 66 11.24 7.08 2.94
CA ILE A 66 12.21 6.47 2.03
C ILE A 66 11.66 5.15 1.49
N ARG A 67 11.02 4.34 2.35
CA ARG A 67 10.34 3.10 1.94
C ARG A 67 9.21 3.38 0.96
N LYS A 68 8.36 4.37 1.26
CA LYS A 68 7.29 4.83 0.36
C LYS A 68 7.84 5.26 -1.00
N THR A 69 8.87 6.09 -1.02
CA THR A 69 9.52 6.53 -2.27
C THR A 69 10.05 5.36 -3.11
N LYS A 70 10.63 4.35 -2.47
CA LYS A 70 11.10 3.14 -3.20
C LYS A 70 9.93 2.33 -3.74
N PHE A 71 8.91 2.12 -2.92
CA PHE A 71 7.70 1.43 -3.34
C PHE A 71 7.02 2.14 -4.51
N ASP A 72 6.97 3.47 -4.49
CA ASP A 72 6.41 4.27 -5.58
C ASP A 72 7.18 4.06 -6.88
N ARG A 73 8.51 4.09 -6.84
CA ARG A 73 9.35 3.84 -8.01
C ARG A 73 9.21 2.41 -8.53
N TRP A 74 9.03 1.43 -7.64
CA TRP A 74 8.73 0.06 -8.05
C TRP A 74 7.37 0.03 -8.74
N PHE A 75 6.33 0.57 -8.10
CA PHE A 75 4.95 0.58 -8.60
C PHE A 75 4.81 1.28 -9.96
N GLU A 76 5.44 2.46 -10.14
CA GLU A 76 5.43 3.21 -11.40
C GLU A 76 5.91 2.39 -12.60
N HIS A 77 6.83 1.44 -12.37
CA HIS A 77 7.38 0.61 -13.43
C HIS A 77 6.32 -0.31 -14.07
N PHE A 78 5.23 -0.62 -13.35
CA PHE A 78 4.21 -1.58 -13.79
C PHE A 78 2.76 -1.13 -13.50
N ALA A 79 2.56 0.10 -13.03
CA ALA A 79 1.27 0.79 -13.01
C ALA A 79 0.45 0.69 -14.32
N PRO A 80 1.05 0.53 -15.53
CA PRO A 80 0.29 0.32 -16.76
C PRO A 80 -0.54 -0.98 -16.85
N MET A 81 -0.52 -1.87 -15.86
CA MET A 81 -1.13 -3.22 -15.92
C MET A 81 -2.52 -3.33 -15.25
N ASP A 82 -3.39 -2.34 -15.44
CA ASP A 82 -4.76 -2.28 -14.88
C ASP A 82 -4.83 -2.16 -13.34
N TYR A 83 -3.81 -1.57 -12.68
CA TYR A 83 -3.82 -1.29 -11.24
C TYR A 83 -3.91 0.20 -10.96
N ASN A 84 -4.75 0.59 -10.01
CA ASN A 84 -4.78 1.92 -9.44
C ASN A 84 -4.13 1.92 -8.06
N LYS A 85 -3.40 2.99 -7.74
CA LYS A 85 -2.88 3.25 -6.41
C LYS A 85 -3.39 4.60 -5.91
N TYR A 86 -3.90 4.61 -4.70
CA TYR A 86 -4.34 5.80 -3.98
C TYR A 86 -3.52 5.94 -2.71
N ASP A 87 -2.81 7.05 -2.58
CA ASP A 87 -1.93 7.31 -1.46
C ASP A 87 -2.63 8.17 -0.40
N GLY A 88 -2.25 7.95 0.86
CA GLY A 88 -2.72 8.70 2.01
C GLY A 88 -1.69 8.69 3.14
N GLY A 89 -2.03 9.32 4.25
CA GLY A 89 -1.19 9.40 5.43
C GLY A 89 -2.01 9.37 6.71
N ILE A 90 -1.67 8.45 7.61
CA ILE A 90 -2.24 8.39 8.95
C ILE A 90 -1.27 9.12 9.88
N GLN A 91 -1.74 10.13 10.59
CA GLN A 91 -0.92 10.85 11.57
C GLN A 91 -1.10 10.24 12.95
N ASP A 92 -0.03 10.07 13.73
CA ASP A 92 -0.12 9.71 15.15
C ASP A 92 -0.29 10.92 16.09
N SER A 93 -0.45 10.68 17.39
CA SER A 93 -0.61 11.75 18.38
C SER A 93 0.67 12.58 18.59
N ALA A 94 1.83 12.07 18.14
CA ALA A 94 3.09 12.79 18.13
C ALA A 94 3.30 13.61 16.85
N GLY A 95 2.36 13.53 15.89
CA GLY A 95 2.45 14.21 14.60
C GLY A 95 3.23 13.46 13.53
N GLU A 96 3.63 12.20 13.77
CA GLU A 96 4.32 11.37 12.79
C GLU A 96 3.33 10.87 11.74
N ILE A 97 3.71 10.96 10.46
CA ILE A 97 2.86 10.56 9.34
C ILE A 97 3.32 9.19 8.84
N TYR A 98 2.39 8.26 8.79
CA TYR A 98 2.54 6.91 8.28
C TYR A 98 1.95 6.85 6.87
N PRO A 99 2.79 6.74 5.82
CA PRO A 99 2.30 6.57 4.47
C PRO A 99 1.52 5.27 4.33
N VAL A 100 0.32 5.39 3.75
CA VAL A 100 -0.56 4.27 3.42
C VAL A 100 -0.91 4.35 1.95
N SER A 101 -0.90 3.22 1.25
CA SER A 101 -1.36 3.11 -0.13
C SER A 101 -2.45 2.07 -0.25
N LEU A 102 -3.58 2.44 -0.83
CA LEU A 102 -4.59 1.51 -1.34
C LEU A 102 -4.24 1.14 -2.79
N ILE A 103 -4.26 -0.14 -3.12
CA ILE A 103 -4.02 -0.67 -4.46
C ILE A 103 -5.17 -1.61 -4.81
N LEU A 104 -5.73 -1.44 -6.02
CA LEU A 104 -6.83 -2.27 -6.52
C LEU A 104 -6.85 -2.29 -8.05
N LYS A 105 -7.49 -3.30 -8.63
CA LYS A 105 -7.75 -3.38 -10.07
C LYS A 105 -8.64 -2.23 -10.55
N ASP A 106 -8.37 -1.73 -11.75
CA ASP A 106 -9.21 -0.72 -12.39
C ASP A 106 -10.65 -1.20 -12.64
N LYS A 107 -10.78 -2.51 -12.92
CA LYS A 107 -12.06 -3.20 -13.19
C LYS A 107 -12.81 -3.63 -11.94
N ASN A 108 -12.28 -3.37 -10.74
CA ASN A 108 -12.96 -3.71 -9.49
C ASN A 108 -14.36 -3.05 -9.50
N PRO A 109 -15.46 -3.81 -9.37
CA PRO A 109 -16.83 -3.32 -9.52
C PRO A 109 -17.22 -2.28 -8.45
N HIS A 110 -16.44 -2.21 -7.38
CA HIS A 110 -16.69 -1.36 -6.22
C HIS A 110 -15.68 -0.23 -6.06
N LYS A 111 -14.78 -0.02 -7.04
CA LYS A 111 -13.66 0.93 -6.99
C LYS A 111 -14.02 2.29 -6.39
N ALA A 112 -15.08 2.93 -6.87
CA ALA A 112 -15.48 4.26 -6.40
C ALA A 112 -15.85 4.28 -4.91
N ALA A 113 -16.63 3.30 -4.45
CA ALA A 113 -17.04 3.19 -3.05
C ALA A 113 -15.84 2.89 -2.14
N ILE A 114 -14.92 2.04 -2.60
CA ILE A 114 -13.69 1.71 -1.87
C ILE A 114 -12.80 2.94 -1.70
N ILE A 115 -12.62 3.75 -2.75
CA ILE A 115 -11.81 4.98 -2.68
C ILE A 115 -12.41 5.98 -1.69
N VAL A 116 -13.72 6.18 -1.72
CA VAL A 116 -14.42 7.05 -0.75
C VAL A 116 -14.19 6.54 0.67
N ALA A 117 -14.40 5.24 0.92
CA ALA A 117 -14.19 4.64 2.23
C ALA A 117 -12.73 4.80 2.71
N PHE A 118 -11.75 4.65 1.82
CA PHE A 118 -10.34 4.85 2.13
C PHE A 118 -10.05 6.29 2.56
N ILE A 119 -10.56 7.28 1.83
CA ILE A 119 -10.41 8.71 2.16
C ILE A 119 -11.07 9.02 3.51
N ASP A 120 -12.30 8.53 3.72
CA ASP A 120 -13.05 8.77 4.97
C ASP A 120 -12.33 8.18 6.18
N ILE A 121 -11.73 6.99 6.04
CA ILE A 121 -10.94 6.35 7.09
C ILE A 121 -9.71 7.21 7.43
N ILE A 122 -8.95 7.63 6.43
CA ILE A 122 -7.77 8.48 6.66
C ILE A 122 -8.15 9.78 7.35
N ALA A 123 -9.23 10.43 6.88
CA ALA A 123 -9.73 11.66 7.47
C ALA A 123 -10.15 11.44 8.94
N GLY A 124 -10.90 10.38 9.23
CA GLY A 124 -11.33 10.05 10.60
C GLY A 124 -10.15 9.81 11.54
N TYR A 125 -9.17 9.00 11.12
CA TYR A 125 -7.95 8.76 11.91
C TYR A 125 -7.17 10.04 12.25
N ASN A 126 -7.25 11.05 11.39
CA ASN A 126 -6.56 12.32 11.55
C ASN A 126 -7.38 13.38 12.30
N GLN A 127 -8.70 13.19 12.46
CA GLN A 127 -9.56 14.10 13.24
C GLN A 127 -9.61 13.75 14.74
N ASP A 128 -9.43 12.48 15.09
CA ASP A 128 -9.50 11.99 16.48
C ASP A 128 -8.21 12.25 17.30
N LYS A 129 -7.37 13.22 16.92
CA LYS A 129 -6.06 13.49 17.54
C LYS A 129 -5.80 14.96 17.83
#